data_AF-A0A4D9CPH4-F1
#
_entry.id   AF-A0A4D9CPH4-F1
#
_cell.length_a   1.000
_cell.length_b   1.000
_cell.length_c   1.000
_cell.angle_alpha   90.00
_cell.angle_beta   90.00
_cell.angle_gamma   90.00
#
_symmetry.space_group_name_H-M   'P 1'
#
loop_
_entity.id
_entity.type
_entity.pdbx_description
1 polymer ?
#
loop_
_entity_poly.entity_id
_entity_poly.type
_entity_poly.pdbx_seq_one_letter_code
_entity_poly.pdbx_strand_id
1 'polypeptide(L)'
;MAYKRSHYHPTRLSSNEEDEDTVYFTPLGAAKEVGRSCLILRYKGRTIMLDCGIHPGRTGDDALPFFDSGPDAEEIDIILISHFHLDHAASLPYFTEKVQGGAFKGRIFATHPTKAIMRLMLQNHIRTDSVRLAADGTSADEGAEAPLYTEEELQACLDKIEVIDFQQRVEHRGVKFWCYNAGHVLGAAMFMIEIAGLRVLYTGDYSMEDDRQGGREGGWCTGWDERGGDDRVHAGGHPGSEAPHPPGDRGGPAGAAAAPQCQVGREGGREEGREGGKTAKFTG
;
A
#
# COMPACT_ATOMS: atom_id res chain seq x y z
N MET A 1 30.78 -14.44 5.52
CA MET A 1 31.16 -13.05 5.88
C MET A 1 29.91 -12.20 5.73
N ALA A 2 29.22 -11.92 6.84
CA ALA A 2 28.01 -11.09 6.82
C ALA A 2 28.37 -9.65 6.45
N TYR A 3 27.80 -9.14 5.37
CA TYR A 3 27.83 -7.72 5.08
C TYR A 3 27.01 -7.02 6.17
N LYS A 4 27.67 -6.44 7.17
CA LYS A 4 27.03 -5.50 8.10
C LYS A 4 26.42 -4.39 7.24
N ARG A 5 25.09 -4.42 7.07
CA ARG A 5 24.32 -3.31 6.50
C ARG A 5 24.75 -2.05 7.24
N SER A 6 25.27 -1.06 6.52
CA SER A 6 25.64 0.22 7.14
C SER A 6 24.36 0.81 7.71
N HIS A 7 24.32 1.02 9.03
CA HIS A 7 23.25 1.74 9.71
C HIS A 7 23.21 3.17 9.16
N TYR A 8 22.43 3.38 8.10
CA TYR A 8 21.92 4.69 7.78
C TYR A 8 20.74 4.88 8.74
N HIS A 9 20.95 5.68 9.79
CA HIS A 9 19.86 6.18 10.60
C HIS A 9 19.33 7.42 9.88
N PRO A 10 18.18 7.35 9.15
CA PRO A 10 17.47 8.58 8.84
C PRO A 10 17.16 9.26 10.17
N THR A 11 17.38 10.57 10.24
CA THR A 11 17.14 11.36 11.45
C THR A 11 15.74 11.06 11.95
N ARG A 12 15.64 10.33 13.07
CA ARG A 12 14.37 10.10 13.77
C ARG A 12 13.89 11.47 14.20
N LEU A 13 12.95 12.05 13.45
CA LEU A 13 12.30 13.28 13.87
C LEU A 13 11.63 12.94 15.19
N SER A 14 12.09 13.58 16.26
CA SER A 14 11.41 13.49 17.55
C SER A 14 9.99 14.03 17.36
N SER A 15 9.01 13.44 18.05
CA SER A 15 7.60 13.86 17.99
C SER A 15 7.36 15.34 18.30
N ASN A 16 8.36 16.04 18.82
CA ASN A 16 8.32 17.47 19.18
C ASN A 16 8.89 18.41 18.10
N GLU A 17 9.45 17.91 17.00
CA GLU A 17 10.06 18.72 15.92
C GLU A 17 9.36 18.60 14.57
N GLU A 18 8.30 17.79 14.47
CA GLU A 18 7.47 17.77 13.26
C GLU A 18 6.68 19.07 13.20
N ASP A 19 6.99 19.90 12.19
CA ASP A 19 6.16 21.04 11.83
C ASP A 19 4.74 20.50 11.59
N GLU A 20 3.79 20.90 12.44
CA GLU A 20 2.43 20.38 12.41
C GLU A 20 1.77 20.57 11.04
N ASP A 21 2.24 21.52 10.22
CA ASP A 21 1.71 21.81 8.89
C ASP A 21 2.46 21.12 7.74
N THR A 22 3.49 20.31 8.04
CA THR A 22 4.23 19.52 7.05
C THR A 22 3.72 18.09 6.96
N VAL A 23 3.54 17.62 5.72
CA VAL A 23 3.16 16.23 5.40
C VAL A 23 4.42 15.47 5.02
N TYR A 24 4.65 14.32 5.65
CA TYR A 24 5.82 13.47 5.39
C TYR A 24 5.40 12.18 4.69
N PHE A 25 6.12 11.87 3.61
CA PHE A 25 6.05 10.59 2.91
C PHE A 25 7.41 9.90 2.99
N THR A 26 7.46 8.75 3.66
CA THR A 26 8.68 7.96 3.86
C THR A 26 8.50 6.58 3.26
N PRO A 27 9.00 6.32 2.04
CA PRO A 27 8.98 4.99 1.47
C PRO A 27 9.96 4.08 2.22
N LEU A 28 9.46 2.97 2.76
CA LEU A 28 10.28 1.89 3.32
C LEU A 28 10.54 0.77 2.30
N GLY A 29 9.93 0.87 1.11
CA GLY A 29 10.16 0.03 -0.06
C GLY A 29 9.40 0.57 -1.29
N ALA A 30 9.58 -0.07 -2.45
CA ALA A 30 9.06 0.37 -3.76
C ALA A 30 9.50 1.78 -4.23
N ALA A 31 10.45 2.43 -3.56
CA ALA A 31 11.07 3.66 -4.03
C ALA A 31 12.26 3.35 -4.94
N LYS A 32 12.09 3.63 -6.24
CA LYS A 32 13.08 3.32 -7.30
C LYS A 32 13.36 1.82 -7.47
N GLU A 33 12.40 0.98 -7.10
CA GLU A 33 12.40 -0.47 -7.31
C GLU A 33 10.96 -0.99 -7.43
N VAL A 34 10.80 -2.23 -7.90
CA VAL A 34 9.52 -2.96 -7.88
C VAL A 34 9.64 -4.07 -6.85
N GLY A 35 8.66 -4.18 -5.94
CA GLY A 35 8.70 -5.08 -4.81
C GLY A 35 8.67 -4.36 -3.47
N ARG A 36 8.25 -5.07 -2.42
CA ARG A 36 8.21 -4.62 -1.02
C ARG A 36 7.55 -3.26 -0.81
N SER A 37 6.42 -3.02 -1.47
CA SER A 37 5.63 -1.79 -1.31
C SER A 37 5.29 -1.57 0.16
N CYS A 38 5.75 -0.42 0.68
CA CYS A 38 5.50 0.03 2.03
C CYS A 38 5.82 1.53 2.11
N LEU A 39 4.80 2.35 2.30
CA LEU A 39 4.91 3.80 2.36
C LEU A 39 4.31 4.32 3.66
N ILE A 40 5.08 5.11 4.41
CA ILE A 40 4.61 5.78 5.61
C ILE A 40 4.14 7.19 5.27
N LEU A 41 2.91 7.52 5.63
CA LEU A 41 2.32 8.86 5.61
C LEU A 41 2.22 9.38 7.05
N ARG A 42 2.89 10.49 7.35
CA ARG A 42 2.75 11.20 8.63
C ARG A 42 2.22 12.61 8.44
N TYR A 43 1.16 12.96 9.17
CA TYR A 43 0.62 14.31 9.20
C TYR A 43 -0.20 14.56 10.47
N LYS A 44 -0.05 15.74 11.10
CA LYS A 44 -0.80 16.15 12.29
C LYS A 44 -0.82 15.09 13.41
N GLY A 45 0.34 14.47 13.67
CA GLY A 45 0.50 13.43 14.70
C GLY A 45 -0.22 12.10 14.39
N ARG A 46 -0.57 11.85 13.12
CA ARG A 46 -1.14 10.59 12.64
C ARG A 46 -0.16 9.88 11.73
N THR A 47 -0.06 8.57 11.87
CA THR A 47 0.85 7.73 11.09
C THR A 47 0.05 6.62 10.40
N ILE A 48 0.08 6.61 9.07
CA ILE A 48 -0.56 5.59 8.24
C ILE A 48 0.51 4.84 7.45
N MET A 49 0.43 3.51 7.44
CA MET A 49 1.20 2.65 6.54
C MET A 49 0.33 2.25 5.34
N LEU A 50 0.88 2.42 4.15
CA LEU A 50 0.25 2.09 2.88
C LEU A 50 1.00 0.92 2.28
N ASP A 51 0.32 -0.22 2.20
CA ASP A 51 0.86 -1.54 1.88
C ASP A 51 1.99 -2.02 2.80
N CYS A 52 2.22 -3.33 2.78
CA CYS A 52 3.25 -4.01 3.56
C CYS A 52 3.62 -5.33 2.84
N GLY A 53 4.42 -5.22 1.78
CA GLY A 53 4.80 -6.37 0.96
C GLY A 53 6.26 -6.82 1.05
N ILE A 54 6.59 -7.89 0.30
CA ILE A 54 7.96 -8.41 0.16
C ILE A 54 8.56 -8.14 -1.22
N HIS A 55 9.87 -8.16 -1.34
CA HIS A 55 10.56 -8.07 -2.62
C HIS A 55 10.68 -9.47 -3.24
N PRO A 56 10.00 -9.78 -4.36
CA PRO A 56 9.93 -11.15 -4.90
C PRO A 56 11.28 -11.70 -5.37
N GLY A 57 12.23 -10.83 -5.73
CA GLY A 57 13.59 -11.21 -6.11
C GLY A 57 14.60 -11.35 -4.97
N ARG A 58 14.18 -11.26 -3.70
CA ARG A 58 15.05 -11.37 -2.51
C ARG A 58 14.50 -12.42 -1.55
N THR A 59 15.28 -12.81 -0.55
CA THR A 59 14.88 -13.80 0.47
C THR A 59 15.25 -13.41 1.88
N GLY A 60 14.62 -14.07 2.84
CA GLY A 60 14.79 -13.77 4.26
C GLY A 60 14.53 -12.30 4.55
N ASP A 61 15.27 -11.75 5.51
CA ASP A 61 15.15 -10.35 5.92
C ASP A 61 15.46 -9.35 4.80
N ASP A 62 16.20 -9.76 3.76
CA ASP A 62 16.48 -8.91 2.61
C ASP A 62 15.23 -8.63 1.75
N ALA A 63 14.22 -9.48 1.83
CA ALA A 63 12.95 -9.30 1.12
C ALA A 63 12.04 -8.26 1.79
N LEU A 64 12.26 -7.94 3.06
CA LEU A 64 11.38 -7.05 3.82
C LEU A 64 11.58 -5.57 3.45
N PRO A 65 10.56 -4.73 3.69
CA PRO A 65 10.73 -3.29 3.79
C PRO A 65 11.73 -2.92 4.90
N PHE A 66 12.28 -1.71 4.83
CA PHE A 66 13.23 -1.17 5.81
C PHE A 66 12.52 -0.73 7.12
N PHE A 67 11.94 -1.71 7.85
CA PHE A 67 11.19 -1.45 9.09
C PHE A 67 12.05 -0.84 10.21
N ASP A 68 13.37 -1.07 10.18
CA ASP A 68 14.34 -0.47 11.12
C ASP A 68 14.53 1.04 10.94
N SER A 69 14.19 1.54 9.75
CA SER A 69 14.30 2.95 9.36
C SER A 69 12.95 3.69 9.45
N GLY A 70 11.87 2.97 9.81
CA GLY A 70 10.51 3.49 9.94
C GLY A 70 10.14 3.97 11.34
N PRO A 71 8.88 4.40 11.55
CA PRO A 71 8.32 4.63 12.88
C PRO A 71 8.23 3.32 13.66
N ASP A 72 8.11 3.44 14.99
CA ASP A 72 7.84 2.27 15.83
C ASP A 72 6.47 1.68 15.48
N ALA A 73 6.31 0.35 15.58
CA ALA A 73 5.08 -0.32 15.20
C ALA A 73 3.87 0.15 16.04
N GLU A 74 4.11 0.59 17.28
CA GLU A 74 3.10 1.19 18.16
C GLU A 74 2.63 2.59 17.72
N GLU A 75 3.44 3.30 16.95
CA GLU A 75 3.13 4.64 16.45
C GLU A 75 2.22 4.62 15.22
N ILE A 76 2.04 3.46 14.56
CA ILE A 76 1.23 3.31 13.36
C ILE A 76 -0.24 3.15 13.74
N ASP A 77 -1.06 4.12 13.35
CA ASP A 77 -2.49 4.15 13.66
C ASP A 77 -3.29 3.21 12.74
N ILE A 78 -2.96 3.22 11.44
CA ILE A 78 -3.74 2.56 10.39
C ILE A 78 -2.78 1.93 9.38
N ILE A 79 -3.07 0.70 8.95
CA ILE A 79 -2.49 0.06 7.77
C ILE A 79 -3.59 -0.10 6.72
N LEU A 80 -3.35 0.37 5.50
CA LEU A 80 -4.26 0.18 4.36
C LEU A 80 -3.59 -0.72 3.32
N ILE A 81 -4.22 -1.86 3.01
CA ILE A 81 -3.73 -2.82 2.02
C ILE A 81 -4.51 -2.65 0.71
N SER A 82 -3.83 -2.20 -0.34
CA SER A 82 -4.40 -1.93 -1.66
C SER A 82 -4.92 -3.19 -2.32
N HIS A 83 -4.12 -4.26 -2.37
CA HIS A 83 -4.47 -5.52 -3.00
C HIS A 83 -3.62 -6.69 -2.51
N PHE A 84 -3.96 -7.91 -2.94
CA PHE A 84 -3.46 -9.15 -2.35
C PHE A 84 -2.11 -9.66 -2.91
N HIS A 85 -1.46 -8.92 -3.82
CA HIS A 85 -0.15 -9.35 -4.34
C HIS A 85 0.93 -9.38 -3.25
N LEU A 86 1.92 -10.25 -3.44
CA LEU A 86 2.95 -10.49 -2.41
C LEU A 86 3.76 -9.23 -2.10
N ASP A 87 4.06 -8.45 -3.13
CA ASP A 87 4.79 -7.19 -3.02
C ASP A 87 3.97 -6.04 -2.42
N HIS A 88 2.70 -6.26 -2.07
CA HIS A 88 1.87 -5.30 -1.35
C HIS A 88 1.37 -5.80 0.00
N ALA A 89 1.32 -7.13 0.23
CA ALA A 89 0.67 -7.69 1.42
C ALA A 89 1.50 -8.73 2.19
N ALA A 90 2.55 -9.31 1.59
CA ALA A 90 3.17 -10.50 2.18
C ALA A 90 4.10 -10.24 3.36
N SER A 91 4.52 -9.00 3.65
CA SER A 91 5.27 -8.71 4.88
C SER A 91 4.36 -8.35 6.05
N LEU A 92 3.05 -8.25 5.84
CA LEU A 92 2.10 -7.84 6.88
C LEU A 92 2.12 -8.78 8.10
N PRO A 93 2.11 -10.12 7.98
CA PRO A 93 2.17 -10.99 9.16
C PRO A 93 3.50 -10.85 9.94
N TYR A 94 4.61 -10.69 9.21
CA TYR A 94 5.90 -10.40 9.83
C TYR A 94 5.85 -9.09 10.63
N PHE A 95 5.28 -8.05 10.03
CA PHE A 95 5.16 -6.74 10.66
C PHE A 95 4.28 -6.78 11.91
N THR A 96 3.13 -7.44 11.85
CA THR A 96 2.15 -7.41 12.96
C THR A 96 2.51 -8.34 14.11
N GLU A 97 3.19 -9.46 13.84
CA GLU A 97 3.49 -10.47 14.88
C GLU A 97 4.94 -10.45 15.37
N LYS A 98 5.91 -10.08 14.52
CA LYS A 98 7.35 -10.19 14.87
C LYS A 98 8.04 -8.86 15.11
N VAL A 99 7.75 -7.83 14.32
CA VAL A 99 8.43 -6.54 14.44
C VAL A 99 8.22 -5.98 15.84
N GLN A 100 9.33 -5.63 16.48
CA GLN A 100 9.37 -5.08 17.85
C GLN A 100 8.61 -5.96 18.88
N GLY A 101 8.57 -7.27 18.69
CA GLY A 101 7.89 -8.20 19.60
C GLY A 101 6.36 -8.19 19.50
N GLY A 102 5.82 -7.93 18.31
CA GLY A 102 4.37 -7.89 18.08
C GLY A 102 3.71 -6.65 18.68
N ALA A 103 4.43 -5.53 18.70
CA ALA A 103 3.99 -4.32 19.37
C ALA A 103 2.90 -3.55 18.60
N PHE A 104 2.60 -3.91 17.35
CA PHE A 104 1.57 -3.25 16.54
C PHE A 104 0.19 -3.26 17.23
N LYS A 105 -0.41 -2.08 17.40
CA LYS A 105 -1.72 -1.86 18.06
C LYS A 105 -2.73 -1.11 17.19
N GLY A 106 -2.35 -0.76 15.96
CA GLY A 106 -3.20 -0.04 15.01
C GLY A 106 -4.30 -0.91 14.42
N ARG A 107 -5.05 -0.34 13.47
CA ARG A 107 -6.10 -1.04 12.73
C ARG A 107 -5.63 -1.33 11.31
N ILE A 108 -6.06 -2.45 10.73
CA ILE A 108 -5.68 -2.86 9.38
C ILE A 108 -6.94 -2.94 8.53
N PHE A 109 -6.93 -2.33 7.34
CA PHE A 109 -8.06 -2.38 6.42
C PHE A 109 -7.68 -2.93 5.06
N ALA A 110 -8.56 -3.77 4.53
CA ALA A 110 -8.50 -4.28 3.17
C ALA A 110 -9.92 -4.47 2.63
N THR A 111 -10.09 -4.55 1.32
CA THR A 111 -11.39 -4.92 0.75
C THR A 111 -11.73 -6.38 1.05
N HIS A 112 -13.02 -6.71 0.98
CA HIS A 112 -13.49 -8.08 1.23
C HIS A 112 -12.80 -9.13 0.33
N PRO A 113 -12.64 -8.92 -1.00
CA PRO A 113 -11.93 -9.89 -1.84
C PRO A 113 -10.43 -9.96 -1.52
N THR A 114 -9.79 -8.82 -1.24
CA THR A 114 -8.37 -8.76 -0.87
C THR A 114 -8.09 -9.60 0.37
N LYS A 115 -8.85 -9.44 1.47
CA LYS A 115 -8.67 -10.27 2.68
C LYS A 115 -8.84 -11.76 2.40
N ALA A 116 -9.83 -12.14 1.60
CA ALA A 116 -10.12 -13.54 1.29
C ALA A 116 -9.00 -14.20 0.47
N ILE A 117 -8.47 -13.49 -0.54
CA ILE A 117 -7.42 -14.00 -1.42
C ILE A 117 -6.05 -13.95 -0.73
N MET A 118 -5.77 -12.94 0.08
CA MET A 118 -4.55 -12.85 0.89
C MET A 118 -4.32 -14.13 1.69
N ARG A 119 -5.35 -14.67 2.35
CA ARG A 119 -5.23 -15.95 3.09
C ARG A 119 -4.64 -17.06 2.21
N LEU A 120 -5.19 -17.25 1.00
CA LEU A 120 -4.75 -18.32 0.10
C LEU A 120 -3.36 -18.06 -0.48
N MET A 121 -3.09 -16.81 -0.87
CA MET A 121 -1.81 -16.40 -1.46
C MET A 121 -0.67 -16.53 -0.46
N LEU A 122 -0.86 -16.05 0.77
CA LEU A 122 0.17 -16.09 1.80
C LEU A 122 0.41 -17.50 2.34
N GLN A 123 -0.64 -18.33 2.46
CA GLN A 123 -0.51 -19.76 2.73
C GLN A 123 0.38 -20.47 1.71
N ASN A 124 0.17 -20.19 0.43
CA ASN A 124 0.99 -20.75 -0.64
C ASN A 124 2.43 -20.22 -0.59
N HIS A 125 2.58 -18.92 -0.30
CA HIS A 125 3.90 -18.32 -0.13
C HIS A 125 4.72 -19.02 0.98
N ILE A 126 4.16 -19.22 2.18
CA ILE A 126 4.83 -19.93 3.29
C ILE A 126 5.30 -21.32 2.85
N ARG A 127 4.43 -22.07 2.17
CA ARG A 127 4.76 -23.43 1.68
C ARG A 127 5.88 -23.40 0.64
N THR A 128 5.78 -22.49 -0.32
CA THR A 128 6.76 -22.36 -1.41
C THR A 128 8.13 -21.94 -0.85
N ASP A 129 8.14 -21.00 0.08
CA ASP A 129 9.35 -20.56 0.77
C ASP A 129 9.97 -21.70 1.59
N SER A 130 9.15 -22.47 2.32
CA SER A 130 9.62 -23.64 3.09
C SER A 130 10.27 -24.70 2.19
N VAL A 131 9.67 -25.00 1.03
CA VAL A 131 10.23 -25.96 0.06
C VAL A 131 11.54 -25.44 -0.52
N ARG A 132 11.62 -24.14 -0.82
CA ARG A 132 12.83 -23.51 -1.32
C ARG A 132 13.97 -23.61 -0.29
N LEU A 133 13.70 -23.27 0.97
CA LEU A 133 14.66 -23.32 2.07
C LEU A 133 15.18 -24.75 2.29
N ALA A 134 14.30 -25.75 2.19
CA ALA A 134 14.70 -27.16 2.27
C ALA A 134 15.57 -27.60 1.07
N ALA A 135 15.32 -27.07 -0.12
CA ALA A 135 16.07 -27.39 -1.34
C ALA A 135 17.46 -26.74 -1.38
N ASP A 136 17.64 -25.54 -0.79
CA ASP A 136 18.94 -24.85 -0.69
C ASP A 136 19.90 -25.52 0.32
N GLY A 137 19.50 -26.63 0.96
CA GLY A 137 20.38 -27.46 1.79
C GLY A 137 20.80 -26.83 3.12
N THR A 138 20.21 -25.68 3.49
CA THR A 138 20.45 -24.99 4.77
C THR A 138 19.74 -25.67 5.94
N SER A 139 18.91 -26.68 5.69
CA SER A 139 18.04 -27.33 6.69
C SER A 139 18.73 -28.35 7.63
N ALA A 140 20.06 -28.52 7.55
CA ALA A 140 20.78 -29.57 8.29
C ALA A 140 21.83 -29.07 9.29
N ASP A 141 22.00 -27.75 9.43
CA ASP A 141 22.92 -27.14 10.41
C ASP A 141 22.17 -26.12 11.28
N GLU A 142 22.70 -25.77 12.45
CA GLU A 142 22.08 -24.91 13.48
C GLU A 142 21.79 -23.45 13.04
N GLY A 143 21.86 -23.17 11.73
CA GLY A 143 21.60 -21.87 11.09
C GLY A 143 20.63 -21.92 9.92
N ALA A 144 19.71 -22.89 9.87
CA ALA A 144 18.66 -22.96 8.84
C ALA A 144 17.83 -21.67 8.83
N GLU A 145 17.80 -20.98 7.68
CA GLU A 145 16.87 -19.87 7.46
C GLU A 145 15.44 -20.41 7.58
N ALA A 146 14.69 -19.89 8.55
CA ALA A 146 13.28 -20.20 8.73
C ALA A 146 12.43 -19.30 7.82
N PRO A 147 11.20 -19.73 7.45
CA PRO A 147 10.25 -18.85 6.78
C PRO A 147 10.05 -17.55 7.58
N LEU A 148 9.76 -16.46 6.86
CA LEU A 148 9.56 -15.14 7.47
C LEU A 148 8.53 -15.19 8.62
N TYR A 149 7.46 -15.97 8.45
CA TYR A 149 6.42 -16.17 9.46
C TYR A 149 5.77 -17.55 9.31
N THR A 150 5.13 -18.01 10.38
CA THR A 150 4.40 -19.27 10.43
C THR A 150 2.94 -19.11 10.00
N GLU A 151 2.25 -20.23 9.82
CA GLU A 151 0.82 -20.24 9.49
C GLU A 151 -0.02 -19.68 10.65
N GLU A 152 0.40 -19.90 11.90
CA GLU A 152 -0.24 -19.35 13.09
C GLU A 152 -0.14 -17.82 13.12
N GLU A 153 1.03 -17.28 12.77
CA GLU A 153 1.26 -15.83 12.69
C GLU A 153 0.46 -15.21 11.53
N LEU A 154 0.35 -15.90 10.40
CA LEU A 154 -0.54 -15.51 9.31
C LEU A 154 -2.01 -15.45 9.77
N GLN A 155 -2.49 -16.48 10.48
CA GLN A 155 -3.87 -16.50 10.96
C GLN A 155 -4.13 -15.38 11.96
N ALA A 156 -3.21 -15.14 12.91
CA ALA A 156 -3.30 -14.04 13.87
C ALA A 156 -3.35 -12.67 13.18
N CYS A 157 -2.56 -12.48 12.11
CA CYS A 157 -2.58 -11.28 11.30
C CYS A 157 -3.94 -11.10 10.57
N LEU A 158 -4.46 -12.14 9.92
CA LEU A 158 -5.73 -12.11 9.19
C LEU A 158 -6.92 -11.77 10.11
N ASP A 159 -6.88 -12.19 11.38
CA ASP A 159 -7.90 -11.88 12.37
C ASP A 159 -7.90 -10.39 12.77
N LYS A 160 -6.76 -9.69 12.64
CA LYS A 160 -6.63 -8.24 12.86
C LYS A 160 -7.15 -7.40 11.68
N ILE A 161 -7.33 -7.99 10.49
CA ILE A 161 -7.77 -7.26 9.29
C ILE A 161 -9.28 -6.99 9.34
N GLU A 162 -9.65 -5.72 9.27
CA GLU A 162 -11.02 -5.27 9.10
C GLU A 162 -11.33 -5.08 7.61
N VAL A 163 -12.54 -5.48 7.21
CA VAL A 163 -12.98 -5.32 5.83
C VAL A 163 -13.65 -3.96 5.63
N ILE A 164 -13.39 -3.34 4.49
CA ILE A 164 -14.04 -2.09 4.06
C ILE A 164 -14.67 -2.29 2.68
N ASP A 165 -15.91 -1.83 2.51
CA ASP A 165 -16.60 -1.81 1.22
C ASP A 165 -16.12 -0.61 0.40
N PHE A 166 -16.19 -0.73 -0.93
CA PHE A 166 -15.88 0.40 -1.80
C PHE A 166 -16.78 1.60 -1.47
N GLN A 167 -16.18 2.79 -1.43
CA GLN A 167 -16.82 4.07 -1.10
C GLN A 167 -17.38 4.16 0.34
N GLN A 168 -17.24 3.12 1.17
CA GLN A 168 -17.55 3.23 2.59
C GLN A 168 -16.56 4.19 3.25
N ARG A 169 -17.09 5.23 3.91
CA ARG A 169 -16.29 6.18 4.69
C ARG A 169 -16.07 5.63 6.09
N VAL A 170 -14.80 5.42 6.44
CA VAL A 170 -14.38 5.02 7.78
C VAL A 170 -13.56 6.15 8.40
N GLU A 171 -13.70 6.34 9.71
CA GLU A 171 -12.91 7.30 10.46
C GLU A 171 -12.25 6.61 11.66
N HIS A 172 -10.96 6.87 11.85
CA HIS A 172 -10.21 6.41 13.02
C HIS A 172 -9.20 7.46 13.43
N ARG A 173 -9.23 7.88 14.71
CA ARG A 173 -8.32 8.89 15.29
C ARG A 173 -8.27 10.20 14.47
N GLY A 174 -9.37 10.61 13.83
CA GLY A 174 -9.41 11.83 13.01
C GLY A 174 -8.79 11.68 11.62
N VAL A 175 -8.45 10.47 11.20
CA VAL A 175 -8.14 10.10 9.81
C VAL A 175 -9.41 9.53 9.20
N LYS A 176 -9.92 10.17 8.15
CA LYS A 176 -11.02 9.61 7.34
C LYS A 176 -10.45 8.94 6.12
N PHE A 177 -11.01 7.83 5.71
CA PHE A 177 -10.59 7.15 4.49
C PHE A 177 -11.72 6.34 3.87
N TRP A 178 -11.61 6.13 2.57
CA TRP A 178 -12.48 5.29 1.75
C TRP A 178 -11.68 4.80 0.55
N CYS A 179 -12.21 3.80 -0.17
CA CYS A 179 -11.52 3.27 -1.35
C CYS A 179 -12.38 3.28 -2.62
N TYR A 180 -11.71 3.41 -3.75
CA TYR A 180 -12.24 3.23 -5.09
C TYR A 180 -11.67 1.95 -5.70
N ASN A 181 -12.34 1.41 -6.71
CA ASN A 181 -11.84 0.26 -7.45
C ASN A 181 -10.60 0.67 -8.25
N ALA A 182 -9.49 -0.06 -8.09
CA ALA A 182 -8.24 0.19 -8.81
C ALA A 182 -8.16 -0.57 -10.16
N GLY A 183 -9.12 -1.45 -10.47
CA GLY A 183 -8.94 -2.43 -11.54
C GLY A 183 -7.83 -3.41 -11.18
N HIS A 184 -6.94 -3.76 -12.10
CA HIS A 184 -5.75 -4.62 -11.90
C HIS A 184 -6.04 -6.06 -11.45
N VAL A 185 -6.54 -6.25 -10.23
CA VAL A 185 -6.94 -7.54 -9.68
C VAL A 185 -8.22 -7.44 -8.86
N LEU A 186 -8.89 -8.58 -8.65
CA LEU A 186 -10.15 -8.61 -7.89
C LEU A 186 -10.00 -8.00 -6.49
N GLY A 187 -10.74 -6.93 -6.22
CA GLY A 187 -10.74 -6.24 -4.93
C GLY A 187 -9.63 -5.22 -4.75
N ALA A 188 -8.80 -4.94 -5.76
CA ALA A 188 -7.79 -3.90 -5.65
C ALA A 188 -8.42 -2.52 -5.42
N ALA A 189 -7.78 -1.74 -4.56
CA ALA A 189 -8.31 -0.50 -4.02
C ALA A 189 -7.32 0.65 -4.11
N MET A 190 -7.80 1.78 -4.63
CA MET A 190 -7.16 3.08 -4.45
C MET A 190 -7.74 3.74 -3.19
N PHE A 191 -6.92 4.03 -2.19
CA PHE A 191 -7.36 4.64 -0.93
C PHE A 191 -7.28 6.16 -0.98
N MET A 192 -8.41 6.81 -0.75
CA MET A 192 -8.47 8.23 -0.44
C MET A 192 -8.38 8.42 1.06
N ILE A 193 -7.48 9.28 1.51
CA ILE A 193 -7.16 9.54 2.91
C ILE A 193 -7.31 11.05 3.15
N GLU A 194 -8.10 11.42 4.14
CA GLU A 194 -8.34 12.80 4.54
C GLU A 194 -7.92 13.01 6.00
N ILE A 195 -7.04 13.99 6.21
CA ILE A 195 -6.53 14.39 7.53
C ILE A 195 -6.51 15.92 7.58
N ALA A 196 -7.28 16.53 8.48
CA ALA A 196 -7.32 17.99 8.66
C ALA A 196 -7.49 18.79 7.33
N GLY A 197 -8.39 18.32 6.46
CA GLY A 197 -8.69 18.91 5.14
C GLY A 197 -7.65 18.65 4.05
N LEU A 198 -6.54 17.99 4.36
CA LEU A 198 -5.61 17.48 3.34
C LEU A 198 -6.14 16.15 2.81
N ARG A 199 -6.16 15.99 1.48
CA ARG A 199 -6.53 14.74 0.83
C ARG A 199 -5.37 14.13 0.07
N VAL A 200 -5.17 12.83 0.28
CA VAL A 200 -4.12 12.02 -0.31
C VAL A 200 -4.75 10.79 -0.95
N LEU A 201 -4.49 10.58 -2.24
CA LEU A 201 -4.89 9.38 -2.96
C LEU A 201 -3.68 8.46 -3.11
N TYR A 202 -3.76 7.27 -2.52
CA TYR A 202 -2.82 6.18 -2.73
C TYR A 202 -3.42 5.19 -3.73
N THR A 203 -2.75 4.98 -4.85
CA THR A 203 -3.30 4.20 -5.97
C THR A 203 -3.06 2.69 -5.84
N GLY A 204 -2.03 2.26 -5.10
CA GLY A 204 -1.51 0.90 -5.23
C GLY A 204 -1.11 0.63 -6.69
N ASP A 205 -1.30 -0.60 -7.14
CA ASP A 205 -1.29 -0.91 -8.57
C ASP A 205 -2.70 -0.71 -9.13
N TYR A 206 -2.82 -0.02 -10.26
CA TYR A 206 -4.11 0.23 -10.90
C TYR A 206 -4.06 -0.02 -12.41
N SER A 207 -5.21 -0.39 -12.98
CA SER A 207 -5.42 -0.49 -14.43
C SER A 207 -6.68 0.26 -14.84
N MET A 208 -6.59 0.91 -16.00
CA MET A 208 -7.67 1.68 -16.62
C MET A 208 -8.37 0.89 -17.73
N GLU A 209 -7.84 -0.28 -18.06
CA GLU A 209 -8.35 -1.14 -19.12
C GLU A 209 -9.51 -2.00 -18.60
N ASP A 210 -10.56 -2.12 -19.40
CA ASP A 210 -11.73 -2.94 -19.06
C ASP A 210 -11.38 -4.41 -19.22
N ASP A 211 -10.94 -5.05 -18.15
CA ASP A 211 -10.80 -6.50 -18.11
C ASP A 211 -12.16 -7.16 -17.86
N ARG A 212 -12.47 -8.25 -18.59
CA ARG A 212 -13.76 -8.97 -18.53
C ARG A 212 -14.17 -9.43 -17.12
N GLN A 213 -13.25 -9.44 -16.16
CA GLN A 213 -13.47 -9.82 -14.77
C GLN A 213 -13.82 -8.64 -13.85
N GLY A 214 -13.50 -7.40 -14.24
CA GLY A 214 -13.74 -6.17 -13.48
C GLY A 214 -15.08 -5.51 -13.81
N GLY A 215 -16.15 -6.30 -13.90
CA GLY A 215 -17.47 -5.89 -14.36
C GLY A 215 -17.85 -4.46 -13.98
N ARG A 216 -18.05 -3.61 -15.00
CA ARG A 216 -18.60 -2.26 -14.81
C ARG A 216 -20.05 -2.34 -14.35
N GLU A 217 -20.27 -2.19 -13.07
CA GLU A 217 -21.35 -1.32 -12.60
C GLU A 217 -20.70 0.01 -12.18
N GLY A 218 -20.65 0.96 -13.12
CA GLY A 218 -20.14 2.32 -12.89
C GLY A 218 -18.71 2.54 -13.41
N GLY A 219 -18.58 2.92 -14.68
CA GLY A 219 -17.29 3.29 -15.26
C GLY A 219 -16.78 4.59 -14.65
N TRP A 220 -15.64 4.55 -13.94
CA TRP A 220 -14.99 5.74 -13.42
C TRP A 220 -13.49 5.52 -13.24
N CYS A 221 -12.71 5.78 -14.29
CA CYS A 221 -11.37 6.32 -14.11
C CYS A 221 -11.08 7.23 -15.33
N THR A 222 -11.31 8.54 -15.20
CA THR A 222 -10.64 9.56 -16.03
C THR A 222 -10.67 10.90 -15.29
N GLY A 223 -9.51 11.39 -14.84
CA GLY A 223 -9.29 12.80 -14.49
C GLY A 223 -9.78 13.29 -13.11
N TRP A 224 -8.84 13.73 -12.29
CA TRP A 224 -9.09 14.69 -11.22
C TRP A 224 -9.09 16.10 -11.83
N ASP A 225 -10.21 16.83 -11.78
CA ASP A 225 -10.24 18.26 -12.11
C ASP A 225 -10.04 19.04 -10.81
N GLU A 226 -8.99 19.87 -10.74
CA GLU A 226 -8.69 20.75 -9.61
C GLU A 226 -9.71 21.91 -9.48
N ARG A 227 -10.68 22.02 -10.40
CA ARG A 227 -11.64 23.12 -10.46
C ARG A 227 -13.06 22.69 -10.08
N GLY A 228 -13.32 22.61 -8.79
CA GLY A 228 -14.68 22.63 -8.25
C GLY A 228 -14.81 21.81 -6.98
N GLY A 229 -15.45 22.37 -5.95
CA GLY A 229 -15.76 21.68 -4.69
C GLY A 229 -16.84 20.60 -4.82
N ASP A 230 -16.72 19.71 -5.81
CA ASP A 230 -17.50 18.49 -5.94
C ASP A 230 -16.54 17.30 -5.77
N ASP A 231 -16.78 16.44 -4.78
CA ASP A 231 -16.01 15.22 -4.48
C ASP A 231 -16.17 14.13 -5.57
N ARG A 232 -16.56 14.52 -6.79
CA ARG A 232 -16.90 13.63 -7.90
C ARG A 232 -15.78 13.64 -8.93
N VAL A 233 -15.28 12.45 -9.25
CA VAL A 233 -14.55 12.20 -10.50
C VAL A 233 -15.57 12.33 -11.63
N HIS A 234 -15.36 13.23 -12.60
CA HIS A 234 -16.31 13.49 -13.69
C HIS A 234 -15.94 12.75 -14.99
N ALA A 235 -16.93 12.31 -15.76
CA ALA A 235 -16.76 11.65 -17.04
C ALA A 235 -16.59 12.68 -18.17
N GLY A 236 -15.44 12.71 -18.83
CA GLY A 236 -15.23 13.49 -20.05
C GLY A 236 -15.89 12.80 -21.25
N GLY A 237 -16.81 13.49 -21.92
CA GLY A 237 -17.54 12.96 -23.08
C GLY A 237 -16.65 12.71 -24.31
N HIS A 238 -16.94 11.62 -25.01
CA HIS A 238 -16.37 11.26 -26.32
C HIS A 238 -16.76 12.29 -27.41
N PRO A 239 -15.83 12.73 -28.27
CA PRO A 239 -16.13 12.93 -29.68
C PRO A 239 -15.89 11.61 -30.41
N GLY A 240 -16.92 11.14 -31.12
CA GLY A 240 -16.92 9.84 -31.78
C GLY A 240 -15.93 9.71 -32.94
N SER A 241 -15.57 8.48 -33.26
CA SER A 241 -15.42 8.04 -34.65
C SER A 241 -15.54 6.52 -34.72
N GLU A 242 -16.49 6.08 -35.54
CA GLU A 242 -16.64 4.70 -35.99
C GLU A 242 -15.48 4.30 -36.91
N ALA A 243 -14.90 3.12 -36.72
CA ALA A 243 -14.35 2.30 -37.80
C ALA A 243 -14.21 0.83 -37.32
N PRO A 244 -14.47 -0.18 -38.17
CA PRO A 244 -14.48 -1.59 -37.76
C PRO A 244 -13.06 -2.19 -37.77
N HIS A 245 -12.73 -2.99 -36.75
CA HIS A 245 -11.49 -3.78 -36.71
C HIS A 245 -11.68 -5.14 -37.40
N PRO A 246 -10.72 -5.62 -38.22
CA PRO A 246 -10.66 -7.02 -38.64
C PRO A 246 -10.02 -7.89 -37.54
N PRO A 247 -10.31 -9.21 -37.49
CA PRO A 247 -9.78 -10.09 -36.45
C PRO A 247 -8.36 -10.54 -36.83
N GLY A 248 -7.41 -10.36 -35.92
CA GLY A 248 -6.02 -10.74 -36.14
C GLY A 248 -5.15 -10.57 -34.90
N ASP A 249 -5.09 -11.64 -34.12
CA ASP A 249 -3.88 -12.17 -33.46
C ASP A 249 -2.91 -11.16 -32.83
N ARG A 250 -2.99 -10.99 -31.50
CA ARG A 250 -1.85 -10.57 -30.66
C ARG A 250 -1.95 -11.18 -29.26
N GLY A 251 -1.20 -12.26 -29.06
CA GLY A 251 -0.54 -12.46 -27.77
C GLY A 251 0.42 -11.29 -27.54
N GLY A 252 0.13 -10.47 -26.54
CA GLY A 252 1.00 -9.43 -25.99
C GLY A 252 1.26 -9.71 -24.51
N PRO A 253 2.37 -9.21 -23.94
CA PRO A 253 2.82 -9.57 -22.60
C PRO A 253 1.84 -9.06 -21.53
N ALA A 254 1.79 -9.77 -20.40
CA ALA A 254 1.07 -9.38 -19.20
C ALA A 254 1.30 -7.91 -18.86
N GLY A 255 0.21 -7.20 -18.52
CA GLY A 255 0.17 -5.77 -18.25
C GLY A 255 1.28 -5.32 -17.30
N ALA A 256 1.91 -4.20 -17.64
CA ALA A 256 2.92 -3.58 -16.80
C ALA A 256 2.27 -3.13 -15.48
N ALA A 257 2.73 -3.69 -14.35
CA ALA A 257 2.40 -3.16 -13.03
C ALA A 257 2.92 -1.72 -12.95
N ALA A 258 2.02 -0.75 -12.77
CA ALA A 258 2.39 0.63 -12.53
C ALA A 258 2.86 0.75 -11.07
N ALA A 259 4.06 1.30 -10.85
CA ALA A 259 4.57 1.52 -9.50
C ALA A 259 3.58 2.37 -8.66
N PRO A 260 3.43 2.10 -7.36
CA PRO A 260 2.45 2.78 -6.52
C PRO A 260 2.66 4.30 -6.53
N GLN A 261 1.61 5.03 -6.89
CA GLN A 261 1.63 6.49 -6.95
C GLN A 261 0.82 7.08 -5.79
N CYS A 262 1.37 8.13 -5.17
CA CYS A 262 0.69 8.94 -4.18
C CYS A 262 0.48 10.34 -4.75
N GLN A 263 -0.78 10.80 -4.79
CA GLN A 263 -1.15 12.14 -5.24
C GLN A 263 -1.77 12.94 -4.09
N VAL A 264 -1.45 14.24 -4.01
CA VAL A 264 -1.89 15.14 -2.94
C VAL A 264 -2.74 16.27 -3.52
N GLY A 265 -3.96 16.45 -3.02
CA GLY A 265 -4.90 17.50 -3.46
C GLY A 265 -5.29 18.48 -2.34
N ARG A 266 -5.75 19.68 -2.72
CA ARG A 266 -6.30 20.70 -1.81
C ARG A 266 -7.70 21.12 -2.23
N GLU A 267 -8.57 21.43 -1.25
CA GLU A 267 -9.85 22.07 -1.52
C GLU A 267 -9.66 23.60 -1.61
N GLY A 268 -10.09 24.21 -2.71
CA GLY A 268 -9.99 25.65 -2.95
C GLY A 268 -11.08 26.44 -2.23
N GLY A 269 -10.82 26.86 -0.99
CA GLY A 269 -11.64 27.85 -0.27
C GLY A 269 -11.20 29.28 -0.58
N ARG A 270 -12.08 30.10 -1.13
CA ARG A 270 -11.84 31.53 -1.39
C ARG A 270 -12.04 32.33 -0.10
N GLU A 271 -11.00 32.43 0.72
CA GLU A 271 -10.92 33.44 1.79
C GLU A 271 -9.57 34.17 1.74
N GLU A 272 -9.63 35.48 1.58
CA GLU A 272 -8.50 36.39 1.71
C GLU A 272 -8.02 36.38 3.17
N GLY A 273 -6.86 35.79 3.45
CA GLY A 273 -6.26 35.85 4.78
C GLY A 273 -5.09 34.91 5.03
N ARG A 274 -3.87 35.42 4.79
CA ARG A 274 -2.56 34.90 5.27
C ARG A 274 -2.16 33.50 4.77
N GLU A 275 -1.36 33.47 3.70
CA GLU A 275 -0.69 32.28 3.17
C GLU A 275 0.23 31.60 4.20
N GLY A 276 -0.26 30.54 4.85
CA GLY A 276 0.57 29.49 5.45
C GLY A 276 0.63 28.31 4.48
N GLY A 277 1.69 28.19 3.69
CA GLY A 277 1.84 27.11 2.72
C GLY A 277 2.12 25.77 3.40
N LYS A 278 1.16 24.84 3.42
CA LYS A 278 1.40 23.44 3.80
C LYS A 278 2.41 22.80 2.84
N THR A 279 3.55 22.29 3.33
CA THR A 279 4.59 21.68 2.49
C THR A 279 4.51 20.15 2.53
N ALA A 280 4.66 19.50 1.37
CA ALA A 280 4.82 18.05 1.28
C ALA A 280 6.31 17.73 1.14
N LYS A 281 6.84 16.83 1.98
CA LYS A 281 8.23 16.37 1.93
C LYS A 281 8.27 14.87 1.71
N PHE A 282 9.02 14.47 0.70
CA PHE A 282 9.43 13.08 0.51
C PHE A 282 10.79 12.90 1.18
N THR A 283 10.85 12.05 2.19
CA THR A 283 12.09 11.72 2.90
C THR A 283 12.46 10.29 2.55
N GLY A 284 13.54 10.10 1.81
CA GLY A 284 14.07 8.80 1.41
C GLY A 284 15.54 8.87 1.07
#